data_AF-A0A6B3AGN8-F1
#
_entry.id   AF-A0A6B3AGN8-F1
#
_cell.length_a   1.000
_cell.length_b   1.000
_cell.length_c   1.000
_cell.angle_alpha   90.00
_cell.angle_beta   90.00
_cell.angle_gamma   90.00
#
_symmetry.space_group_name_H-M   'P 1'
#
loop_
_entity.id
_entity.type
_entity.pdbx_description
1 polymer ?
#
loop_
_entity_poly.entity_id
_entity_poly.type
_entity_poly.pdbx_seq_one_letter_code
_entity_poly.pdbx_strand_id
1 'polypeptide(L)' 'MRVLPVGTDALLVEVSSGDQAQALHAELLRRRAAGSLRVREIVPAARTVLLDGLADPAGLA' A
#
# COMPACT_ATOMS: atom_id res chain seq x y z
N MET A 1 6.65 9.53 5.61
CA MET A 1 5.69 8.66 4.93
C MET A 1 4.42 9.44 4.71
N ARG A 2 3.87 9.43 3.50
CA ARG A 2 2.63 10.15 3.14
C ARG A 2 1.69 9.17 2.45
N VAL A 3 0.41 9.21 2.81
CA VAL A 3 -0.63 8.38 2.21
C VAL A 3 -1.51 9.28 1.36
N LEU A 4 -1.77 8.86 0.13
CA LEU A 4 -2.54 9.62 -0.84
C LEU A 4 -3.68 8.79 -1.38
N PRO A 5 -4.92 9.30 -1.41
CA PRO A 5 -5.97 8.66 -2.17
C PRO A 5 -5.65 8.71 -3.67
N VAL A 6 -5.86 7.59 -4.35
CA VAL A 6 -5.75 7.48 -5.81
C VAL A 6 -7.03 6.82 -6.31
N GLY A 7 -7.82 7.56 -7.09
CA GLY A 7 -9.13 7.06 -7.53
C GLY A 7 -10.08 6.81 -6.36
N THR A 8 -10.94 5.79 -6.50
CA THR A 8 -12.03 5.52 -5.55
C THR A 8 -11.70 4.41 -4.56
N ASP A 9 -10.79 3.51 -4.92
CA ASP A 9 -10.49 2.26 -4.21
C ASP A 9 -8.98 2.00 -4.05
N ALA A 10 -8.13 3.02 -4.18
CA ALA A 10 -6.69 2.85 -4.03
C ALA A 10 -6.02 3.91 -3.14
N LEU A 11 -4.91 3.51 -2.52
CA LEU A 11 -4.01 4.38 -1.77
C LEU A 11 -2.59 4.27 -2.32
N LEU A 12 -1.91 5.40 -2.47
CA LEU A 12 -0.49 5.47 -2.77
C LEU A 12 0.28 5.88 -1.51
N VAL A 13 1.20 5.04 -1.08
CA VAL A 13 2.07 5.33 0.07
C VAL A 13 3.44 5.78 -0.45
N GLU A 14 3.80 7.03 -0.17
CA GLU A 14 5.11 7.62 -0.47
C GLU A 14 6.07 7.45 0.71
N VAL A 15 7.27 6.96 0.42
CA VAL A 15 8.35 6.71 1.38
C VAL A 15 9.66 7.38 0.94
N SER A 16 10.64 7.43 1.83
CA SER A 16 11.85 8.24 1.61
C SER A 16 12.86 7.60 0.65
N SER A 17 12.78 6.28 0.41
CA SER A 17 13.72 5.55 -0.46
C SER A 17 13.10 4.30 -1.08
N GLY A 18 13.79 3.73 -2.07
CA GLY A 18 13.41 2.45 -2.68
C GLY A 18 13.49 1.29 -1.70
N ASP A 19 14.51 1.25 -0.84
CA ASP A 19 14.62 0.22 0.20
C ASP A 19 13.43 0.25 1.16
N GLN A 20 12.96 1.45 1.53
CA GLN A 20 11.74 1.58 2.34
C GLN A 20 10.50 1.10 1.57
N ALA A 21 10.43 1.34 0.25
CA ALA A 21 9.30 0.88 -0.55
C ALA A 21 9.27 -0.66 -0.64
N GLN A 22 10.44 -1.29 -0.80
CA GLN A 22 10.57 -2.75 -0.80
C GLN A 22 10.26 -3.36 0.57
N ALA A 23 10.76 -2.76 1.65
CA ALA A 23 10.47 -3.20 3.01
C ALA A 23 8.97 -3.09 3.34
N LEU A 24 8.34 -1.98 2.94
CA LEU A 24 6.91 -1.77 3.10
C LEU A 24 6.10 -2.78 2.27
N HIS A 25 6.48 -3.00 1.01
CA HIS A 25 5.84 -4.00 0.14
C HIS A 25 5.89 -5.40 0.76
N ALA A 26 7.06 -5.84 1.26
CA ALA A 26 7.21 -7.12 1.94
C ALA A 26 6.31 -7.23 3.18
N GLU A 27 6.23 -6.17 3.99
CA GLU A 27 5.36 -6.15 5.16
C GLU A 27 3.87 -6.22 4.79
N LEU A 28 3.43 -5.48 3.78
CA LEU A 28 2.03 -5.51 3.32
C LEU A 28 1.66 -6.90 2.78
N LEU A 29 2.56 -7.58 2.08
CA LEU A 29 2.36 -8.96 1.67
C LEU A 29 2.22 -9.91 2.87
N ARG A 30 3.03 -9.75 3.92
CA ARG A 30 2.89 -10.54 5.16
C ARG A 30 1.52 -10.34 5.81
N ARG A 31 1.04 -9.09 5.89
CA ARG A 31 -0.28 -8.77 6.43
C ARG A 31 -1.42 -9.34 5.60
N ARG A 32 -1.31 -9.26 4.28
CA ARG A 32 -2.29 -9.87 3.35
C ARG A 32 -2.33 -11.38 3.55
N ALA A 33 -1.18 -12.04 3.62
CA ALA A 33 -1.09 -13.48 3.89
C ALA A 33 -1.67 -13.86 5.27
N ALA A 34 -1.50 -13.00 6.28
CA ALA A 34 -2.09 -13.16 7.60
C ALA A 34 -3.59 -12.80 7.67
N GLY A 35 -4.20 -12.31 6.58
CA GLY A 35 -5.60 -11.89 6.53
C GLY A 35 -5.91 -10.57 7.25
N SER A 36 -4.90 -9.86 7.75
CA SER A 36 -5.05 -8.57 8.44
C SER A 36 -5.09 -7.38 7.49
N LEU A 37 -4.84 -7.60 6.20
CA LEU A 37 -4.97 -6.60 5.13
C LEU A 37 -5.79 -7.19 3.98
N ARG A 38 -6.94 -6.57 3.68
CA ARG A 38 -7.77 -6.91 2.51
C ARG A 38 -7.53 -5.88 1.41
N VAL A 39 -6.75 -6.29 0.41
CA VAL A 39 -6.41 -5.49 -0.77
C VAL A 39 -6.29 -6.43 -1.97
N ARG A 40 -6.69 -5.97 -3.16
CA ARG A 40 -6.64 -6.79 -4.37
C ARG A 40 -5.21 -6.92 -4.88
N GLU A 41 -4.50 -5.81 -4.96
CA GLU A 41 -3.14 -5.73 -5.49
C GLU A 41 -2.25 -4.82 -4.65
N ILE A 42 -0.97 -5.19 -4.54
CA ILE A 42 0.06 -4.38 -3.86
C ILE A 42 1.20 -4.23 -4.86
N VAL A 43 1.42 -3.02 -5.37
CA VAL A 43 2.39 -2.76 -6.45
C VAL A 43 3.54 -1.90 -5.92
N PRO A 44 4.78 -2.41 -5.86
CA PRO A 44 5.94 -1.59 -5.52
C PRO A 44 6.40 -0.75 -6.72
N ALA A 45 6.94 0.43 -6.42
CA ALA A 45 7.62 1.29 -7.39
C ALA A 45 8.91 1.89 -6.79
N ALA A 46 9.46 2.94 -7.41
CA ALA A 46 10.77 3.49 -7.05
C ALA A 46 10.84 4.03 -5.60
N ARG A 47 9.80 4.72 -5.13
CA ARG A 47 9.68 5.25 -3.75
C ARG A 47 8.25 5.23 -3.25
N THR A 48 7.43 4.37 -3.83
CA THR A 48 6.01 4.28 -3.50
C THR A 48 5.54 2.84 -3.51
N VAL A 49 4.43 2.60 -2.81
CA VAL A 49 3.66 1.36 -2.92
C VAL A 49 2.21 1.73 -3.16
N LEU A 50 1.62 1.19 -4.22
CA LEU A 50 0.19 1.31 -4.51
C LEU A 50 -0.55 0.14 -3.85
N LEU A 51 -1.59 0.46 -3.10
CA LEU A 51 -2.59 -0.46 -2.58
C LEU A 51 -3.85 -0.29 -3.41
N ASP A 52 -4.21 -1.27 -4.23
CA ASP A 52 -5.34 -1.19 -5.16
C ASP A 52 -6.45 -2.19 -4.82
N GLY A 53 -7.71 -1.78 -5.01
CA GLY A 53 -8.90 -2.55 -4.63
C GLY A 53 -9.10 -2.66 -3.11
N LEU A 54 -8.94 -1.55 -2.40
CA LEU A 54 -9.32 -1.40 -0.99
C LEU A 54 -10.83 -1.21 -0.87
N ALA A 55 -11.46 -1.95 0.05
CA ALA A 55 -12.92 -1.85 0.27
C ALA A 55 -13.33 -0.52 0.93
N ASP A 56 -12.45 0.07 1.73
CA ASP A 56 -12.61 1.40 2.33
C ASP A 56 -11.24 2.09 2.46
N PRO A 57 -10.82 2.86 1.44
CA PRO A 57 -9.57 3.60 1.49
C PRO A 57 -9.60 4.78 2.47
N ALA A 58 -10.78 5.34 2.76
CA ALA A 58 -10.93 6.52 3.60
C ALA A 58 -10.67 6.20 5.08
N GLY A 59 -10.98 4.97 5.52
CA GLY A 59 -10.61 4.48 6.85
C GLY A 59 -9.11 4.17 7.03
N LEU A 60 -8.31 4.27 5.97
CA LEU A 60 -6.88 3.92 5.94
C LEU A 60 -5.95 5.11 5.62
N ALA A 61 -6.48 6.25 5.19
CA ALA A 61 -5.74 7.47 4.82
C ALA A 61 -5.59 8.42 6.02
#